data_AF-A0A7C1AKJ8-F1
#
_entry.id   AF-A0A7C1AKJ8-F1
#
_cell.length_a   1.000
_cell.length_b   1.000
_cell.length_c   1.000
_cell.angle_alpha   90.00
_cell.angle_beta   90.00
_cell.angle_gamma   90.00
#
_symmetry.space_group_name_H-M   'P 1'
#
loop_
_entity.id
_entity.type
_entity.pdbx_description
1 polymer ?
#
loop_
_entity_poly.entity_id
_entity_poly.type
_entity_poly.pdbx_seq_one_letter_code
_entity_poly.pdbx_strand_id
1 'polypeptide(L)'
;MVHHSPADTRDKSSIWAGRPGYKPVLLIIAAIVFIILVIIPPPKSMVDLVSMVSPPGYKLSRECKTIADTVNKKLYPKAFKAAEDPGAHAAEDAEPLLTNIEAARLAKTMLAIFALVVFFWGTESLPLGATDLLVAVLLYLFYILPVNEISKAYMKDAVFFIFGILAVAVGVAKTGLDKRIGLILLSRIKSAKAFAFFFLPVLAMSAAFLSEHALVALLIPVLMG
;
A
#
# COMPACT_ATOMS: atom_id res chain seq x y z
N MET A 1 21.72 48.60 -16.86
CA MET A 1 21.00 47.91 -17.95
C MET A 1 21.78 46.64 -18.27
N VAL A 2 21.33 45.51 -17.73
CA VAL A 2 21.89 44.18 -18.02
C VAL A 2 20.75 43.34 -18.55
N HIS A 3 20.97 42.77 -19.73
CA HIS A 3 19.99 42.11 -20.58
C HIS A 3 19.18 41.03 -19.86
N HIS A 4 17.85 41.12 -19.99
CA HIS A 4 16.95 39.99 -19.81
C HIS A 4 17.32 38.89 -20.82
N SER A 5 17.84 37.77 -20.33
CA SER A 5 17.86 36.52 -21.08
C SER A 5 16.44 35.94 -21.08
N PRO A 6 15.82 35.65 -22.23
CA PRO A 6 14.58 34.90 -22.26
C PRO A 6 14.94 33.42 -22.11
N ALA A 7 14.93 32.92 -20.88
CA ALA A 7 14.95 31.47 -20.65
C ALA A 7 13.53 30.90 -20.90
N ASP A 8 13.04 30.99 -22.13
CA ASP A 8 11.99 30.10 -22.63
C ASP A 8 12.69 28.92 -23.32
N THR A 9 13.02 27.91 -22.52
CA THR A 9 13.15 26.55 -23.05
C THR A 9 12.03 25.74 -22.42
N ARG A 10 10.86 25.76 -23.07
CA ARG A 10 9.86 24.70 -22.91
C ARG A 10 10.58 23.36 -23.08
N ASP A 11 10.89 22.72 -21.96
CA ASP A 11 11.20 21.30 -21.90
C ASP A 11 9.97 20.56 -22.41
N LYS A 12 9.89 20.36 -23.72
CA LYS A 12 8.96 19.43 -24.35
C LYS A 12 9.46 18.01 -24.04
N SER A 13 9.53 17.67 -22.77
CA SER A 13 9.69 16.29 -22.37
C SER A 13 8.49 15.55 -22.92
N SER A 14 8.71 14.72 -23.94
CA SER A 14 7.69 13.87 -24.53
C SER A 14 6.88 13.21 -23.42
N ILE A 15 5.55 13.18 -23.53
CA ILE A 15 4.67 12.48 -22.57
C ILE A 15 5.03 11.00 -22.42
N TRP A 16 5.84 10.48 -23.35
CA TRP A 16 6.37 9.12 -23.39
C TRP A 16 7.73 8.96 -22.70
N ALA A 17 8.39 10.06 -22.31
CA ALA A 17 9.66 10.03 -21.61
C ALA A 17 9.46 9.53 -20.18
N GLY A 18 10.05 8.38 -19.86
CA GLY A 18 9.98 7.80 -18.53
C GLY A 18 10.73 8.66 -17.51
N ARG A 19 10.12 8.85 -16.34
CA ARG A 19 10.73 9.48 -15.16
C ARG A 19 10.50 8.56 -13.95
N PRO A 20 11.32 8.66 -12.88
CA PRO A 20 11.02 7.97 -11.63
C PRO A 20 9.59 8.31 -11.17
N GLY A 21 8.78 7.30 -10.89
CA GLY A 21 7.36 7.49 -10.56
C GLY A 21 6.43 7.80 -11.74
N TYR A 22 6.90 7.81 -12.99
CA TYR A 22 6.04 7.95 -14.17
C TYR A 22 6.63 7.22 -15.38
N LYS A 23 6.20 5.97 -15.61
CA LYS A 23 6.65 5.13 -16.73
C LYS A 23 5.46 4.77 -17.64
N PRO A 24 5.07 5.64 -18.59
CA PRO A 24 3.79 5.56 -19.31
C PRO A 24 3.64 4.28 -20.14
N VAL A 25 4.72 3.78 -20.75
CA VAL A 25 4.69 2.52 -21.51
C VAL A 25 4.38 1.33 -20.62
N LEU A 26 5.01 1.25 -19.44
CA LEU A 26 4.75 0.17 -18.48
C LEU A 26 3.34 0.27 -17.89
N LEU A 27 2.82 1.48 -17.66
CA LEU A 27 1.44 1.68 -17.22
C LEU A 27 0.43 1.15 -18.24
N ILE A 28 0.63 1.42 -19.53
CA ILE A 28 -0.24 0.93 -20.60
C ILE A 28 -0.19 -0.60 -20.69
N ILE A 29 1.01 -1.19 -20.69
CA ILE A 29 1.17 -2.65 -20.73
C ILE A 29 0.48 -3.30 -19.53
N ALA A 30 0.71 -2.77 -18.33
CA ALA A 30 0.10 -3.29 -17.11
C ALA A 30 -1.43 -3.16 -17.13
N ALA A 31 -1.96 -2.03 -17.63
CA ALA A 31 -3.40 -1.84 -17.78
C ALA A 31 -4.01 -2.84 -18.77
N ILE A 32 -3.37 -3.07 -19.92
CA ILE A 32 -3.83 -4.05 -20.91
C ILE A 32 -3.85 -5.46 -20.29
N VAL A 33 -2.77 -5.87 -19.64
CA VAL A 33 -2.68 -7.18 -18.99
C VAL A 33 -3.74 -7.32 -17.90
N PHE A 34 -3.93 -6.29 -17.07
CA PHE A 34 -4.94 -6.28 -16.02
C PHE A 34 -6.36 -6.42 -16.60
N ILE A 35 -6.69 -5.64 -17.64
CA ILE A 35 -8.00 -5.71 -18.31
C ILE A 35 -8.24 -7.12 -18.87
N ILE A 36 -7.25 -7.69 -19.55
CA ILE A 36 -7.33 -9.07 -20.07
C ILE A 36 -7.58 -10.06 -18.93
N LEU A 37 -6.81 -9.98 -17.85
CA LEU A 37 -6.95 -10.86 -16.69
C LEU A 37 -8.31 -10.73 -16.01
N VAL A 38 -8.91 -9.55 -16.00
CA VAL A 38 -10.24 -9.32 -15.42
C VAL A 38 -11.34 -9.91 -16.31
N ILE A 39 -11.26 -9.72 -17.62
CA ILE A 39 -12.28 -10.16 -18.60
C ILE A 39 -12.31 -11.68 -18.77
N ILE A 40 -11.15 -12.35 -18.77
CA ILE A 40 -11.07 -13.80 -18.93
C ILE A 40 -11.87 -14.52 -17.83
N PRO A 41 -12.67 -15.56 -18.12
CA PRO A 41 -13.43 -16.28 -17.10
C PRO A 41 -12.50 -16.93 -16.05
N PRO A 42 -12.97 -17.10 -14.79
CA PRO A 42 -12.15 -17.74 -13.76
C PRO A 42 -11.80 -19.20 -14.14
N PRO A 43 -10.56 -19.64 -13.89
CA PRO A 43 -10.18 -21.04 -14.10
C PRO A 43 -11.04 -22.00 -13.28
N LYS A 44 -11.34 -23.20 -13.81
CA LYS A 44 -12.15 -24.21 -13.12
C LYS A 44 -11.60 -24.55 -11.73
N SER A 45 -10.28 -24.72 -11.60
CA SER A 45 -9.63 -24.99 -10.32
C SER A 45 -9.93 -23.93 -9.24
N MET A 46 -10.15 -22.67 -9.65
CA MET A 46 -10.51 -21.61 -8.72
C MET A 46 -11.97 -21.70 -8.29
N VAL A 47 -12.88 -22.06 -9.22
CA VAL A 47 -14.29 -22.32 -8.91
C VAL A 47 -14.40 -23.53 -7.97
N ASP A 48 -13.65 -24.58 -8.25
CA ASP A 48 -13.59 -25.78 -7.42
C ASP A 48 -13.08 -25.44 -6.02
N LEU A 49 -12.00 -24.66 -5.91
CA LEU A 49 -11.45 -24.23 -4.63
C LEU A 49 -12.43 -23.40 -3.80
N VAL A 50 -13.12 -22.42 -4.41
CA VAL A 50 -14.06 -21.58 -3.64
C VAL A 50 -15.31 -22.32 -3.19
N SER A 51 -15.70 -23.36 -3.93
CA SER A 51 -16.83 -24.24 -3.63
C SER A 51 -16.48 -25.44 -2.73
N MET A 52 -15.18 -25.66 -2.48
CA MET A 52 -14.70 -26.78 -1.67
C MET A 52 -15.19 -26.64 -0.24
N VAL A 53 -15.74 -27.73 0.31
CA VAL A 53 -16.10 -27.81 1.72
C VAL A 53 -14.82 -27.94 2.55
N SER A 54 -14.59 -27.02 3.48
CA SER A 54 -13.42 -26.99 4.36
C SER A 54 -12.07 -27.08 3.61
N PRO A 55 -11.73 -26.06 2.79
CA PRO A 55 -10.51 -26.08 2.00
C PRO A 55 -9.25 -26.04 2.89
N PRO A 56 -8.20 -26.80 2.53
CA PRO A 56 -6.97 -26.85 3.31
C PRO A 56 -6.29 -25.47 3.35
N GLY A 57 -5.87 -25.03 4.54
CA GLY A 57 -5.13 -23.77 4.72
C GLY A 57 -5.98 -22.49 4.76
N TYR A 58 -7.31 -22.57 4.62
CA TYR A 58 -8.21 -21.42 4.76
C TYR A 58 -9.11 -21.57 5.99
N LYS A 59 -9.15 -20.54 6.84
CA LYS A 59 -10.06 -20.49 7.99
C LYS A 59 -11.40 -19.89 7.56
N LEU A 60 -12.43 -20.72 7.52
CA LEU A 60 -13.80 -20.31 7.22
C LEU A 60 -14.40 -19.47 8.36
N SER A 61 -15.30 -18.56 8.01
CA SER A 61 -16.12 -17.86 9.00
C SER A 61 -17.04 -18.83 9.74
N ARG A 62 -17.48 -18.47 10.96
CA ARG A 62 -18.43 -19.28 11.74
C ARG A 62 -19.67 -19.61 10.88
N GLU A 63 -20.13 -20.85 10.96
CA GLU A 63 -21.27 -21.40 10.20
C GLU A 63 -21.09 -21.51 8.66
N CYS A 64 -19.96 -21.05 8.09
CA CYS A 64 -19.69 -21.18 6.65
C CYS A 64 -19.01 -22.52 6.32
N LYS A 65 -19.41 -23.17 5.22
CA LYS A 65 -18.83 -24.45 4.76
C LYS A 65 -17.81 -24.25 3.63
N THR A 66 -18.00 -23.21 2.82
CA THR A 66 -17.16 -22.90 1.66
C THR A 66 -16.61 -21.47 1.71
N ILE A 67 -15.61 -21.18 0.88
CA ILE A 67 -15.08 -19.81 0.73
C ILE A 67 -16.16 -18.91 0.15
N ALA A 68 -16.95 -19.40 -0.81
CA ALA A 68 -18.08 -18.66 -1.38
C ALA A 68 -19.08 -18.22 -0.30
N ASP A 69 -19.41 -19.09 0.66
CA ASP A 69 -20.28 -18.75 1.80
C ASP A 69 -19.66 -17.66 2.67
N THR A 70 -18.35 -17.76 2.92
CA THR A 70 -17.61 -16.77 3.73
C THR A 70 -17.63 -15.39 3.05
N VAL A 71 -17.46 -15.35 1.73
CA VAL A 71 -17.55 -14.11 0.94
C VAL A 71 -18.96 -13.56 0.96
N ASN A 72 -19.98 -14.39 0.75
CA ASN A 72 -21.39 -14.01 0.78
C ASN A 72 -21.81 -13.47 2.15
N LYS A 73 -21.43 -14.13 3.25
CA LYS A 73 -21.67 -13.64 4.62
C LYS A 73 -21.04 -12.28 4.87
N LYS A 74 -19.87 -12.01 4.27
CA LYS A 74 -19.13 -10.75 4.45
C LYS A 74 -19.71 -9.60 3.61
N LEU A 75 -20.01 -9.84 2.33
CA LEU A 75 -20.49 -8.82 1.41
C LEU A 75 -22.01 -8.58 1.53
N TYR A 76 -22.77 -9.66 1.73
CA TYR A 76 -24.23 -9.64 1.75
C TYR A 76 -24.79 -10.24 3.05
N PRO A 77 -24.47 -9.66 4.23
CA PRO A 77 -24.84 -10.26 5.52
C PRO A 77 -26.35 -10.37 5.74
N LYS A 78 -27.15 -9.46 5.15
CA LYS A 78 -28.62 -9.50 5.24
C LYS A 78 -29.21 -10.65 4.42
N ALA A 79 -28.79 -10.78 3.17
CA ALA A 79 -29.21 -11.86 2.27
C ALA A 79 -28.75 -13.24 2.77
N PHE A 80 -27.54 -13.32 3.34
CA PHE A 80 -27.00 -14.55 3.90
C PHE A 80 -27.82 -15.06 5.09
N LYS A 81 -28.21 -14.15 6.01
CA LYS A 81 -29.07 -14.50 7.15
C LYS A 81 -30.47 -14.91 6.72
N ALA A 82 -31.05 -14.26 5.71
CA ALA A 82 -32.36 -14.62 5.17
C ALA A 82 -32.35 -16.02 4.50
N ALA A 83 -31.23 -16.41 3.88
CA ALA A 83 -31.07 -17.75 3.32
C ALA A 83 -30.91 -18.84 4.40
N GLU A 84 -30.39 -18.50 5.58
CA GLU A 84 -30.26 -19.42 6.72
C GLU A 84 -31.56 -19.59 7.53
N ASP A 85 -32.43 -18.57 7.59
CA ASP A 85 -33.69 -18.60 8.33
C ASP A 85 -34.90 -18.19 7.46
N PRO A 86 -35.59 -19.15 6.81
CA PRO A 86 -36.74 -18.89 5.94
C PRO A 86 -37.98 -18.33 6.66
N GLY A 87 -38.01 -18.30 7.99
CA GLY A 87 -39.14 -17.83 8.81
C GLY A 87 -39.03 -16.37 9.26
N ALA A 88 -37.85 -15.76 9.16
CA ALA A 88 -37.64 -14.36 9.48
C ALA A 88 -38.08 -13.50 8.28
N HIS A 89 -39.10 -12.66 8.47
CA HIS A 89 -39.65 -11.71 7.48
C HIS A 89 -38.65 -11.31 6.39
N ALA A 90 -38.82 -11.92 5.22
CA ALA A 90 -37.94 -11.73 4.07
C ALA A 90 -37.94 -10.25 3.67
N ALA A 91 -36.76 -9.64 3.66
CA ALA A 91 -36.58 -8.33 3.06
C ALA A 91 -36.77 -8.51 1.54
N GLU A 92 -37.88 -7.99 1.00
CA GLU A 92 -38.15 -7.91 -0.44
C GLU A 92 -37.03 -7.19 -1.23
N ASP A 93 -36.14 -6.46 -0.54
CA ASP A 93 -35.04 -5.68 -1.11
C ASP A 93 -33.63 -6.30 -0.93
N ALA A 94 -33.51 -7.60 -0.65
CA ALA A 94 -32.19 -8.23 -0.46
C ALA A 94 -31.50 -8.55 -1.79
N GLU A 95 -30.28 -8.03 -2.00
CA GLU A 95 -29.45 -8.40 -3.16
C GLU A 95 -29.18 -9.92 -3.19
N PRO A 96 -29.17 -10.55 -4.38
CA PRO A 96 -28.96 -11.98 -4.51
C PRO A 96 -27.56 -12.39 -4.04
N LEU A 97 -27.45 -13.57 -3.44
CA LEU A 97 -26.16 -14.16 -3.07
C LEU A 97 -25.32 -14.45 -4.31
N LEU A 98 -24.01 -14.28 -4.19
CA LEU A 98 -23.07 -14.60 -5.26
C LEU A 98 -23.04 -16.10 -5.50
N THR A 99 -23.03 -16.46 -6.77
CA THR A 99 -22.71 -17.81 -7.24
C THR A 99 -21.24 -18.14 -7.02
N ASN A 100 -20.89 -19.42 -7.02
CA ASN A 100 -19.49 -19.88 -6.91
C ASN A 100 -18.59 -19.29 -8.01
N ILE A 101 -19.15 -19.09 -9.22
CA ILE A 101 -18.43 -18.50 -10.36
C ILE A 101 -18.15 -17.01 -10.12
N GLU A 102 -19.11 -16.28 -9.55
CA GLU A 102 -18.94 -14.85 -9.22
C GLU A 102 -17.96 -14.67 -8.06
N ALA A 103 -18.04 -15.50 -7.03
CA ALA A 103 -17.07 -15.52 -5.94
C ALA A 103 -15.64 -15.81 -6.46
N ALA A 104 -15.49 -16.79 -7.37
CA ALA A 104 -14.22 -17.07 -8.02
C ALA A 104 -13.73 -15.91 -8.89
N ARG A 105 -14.64 -15.20 -9.58
CA ARG A 105 -14.31 -14.01 -10.38
C ARG A 105 -13.79 -12.89 -9.49
N LEU A 106 -14.44 -12.61 -8.36
CA LEU A 106 -13.97 -11.62 -7.37
C LEU A 106 -12.58 -11.98 -6.85
N ALA A 107 -12.36 -13.24 -6.48
CA ALA A 107 -11.06 -13.71 -5.99
C ALA A 107 -9.96 -13.55 -7.06
N LYS A 108 -10.25 -13.90 -8.33
CA LYS A 108 -9.33 -13.68 -9.44
C LYS A 108 -9.01 -12.20 -9.65
N THR A 109 -10.02 -11.34 -9.65
CA THR A 109 -9.83 -9.89 -9.80
C THR A 109 -9.00 -9.32 -8.67
N MET A 110 -9.22 -9.77 -7.43
CA MET A 110 -8.39 -9.39 -6.28
C MET A 110 -6.91 -9.79 -6.48
N LEU A 111 -6.66 -11.01 -6.98
CA LEU A 111 -5.29 -11.45 -7.30
C LEU A 111 -4.68 -10.64 -8.45
N ALA A 112 -5.47 -10.26 -9.46
CA ALA A 112 -5.02 -9.40 -10.55
C ALA A 112 -4.65 -8.00 -10.05
N ILE A 113 -5.45 -7.42 -9.13
CA ILE A 113 -5.13 -6.14 -8.48
C ILE A 113 -3.83 -6.28 -7.68
N PHE A 114 -3.69 -7.36 -6.91
CA PHE A 114 -2.47 -7.61 -6.15
C PHE A 114 -1.23 -7.71 -7.05
N ALA A 115 -1.31 -8.47 -8.15
CA ALA A 115 -0.22 -8.58 -9.12
C ALA A 115 0.12 -7.23 -9.77
N LEU A 116 -0.89 -6.41 -10.09
CA LEU A 116 -0.73 -5.07 -10.64
C LEU A 116 0.03 -4.15 -9.68
N VAL A 117 -0.31 -4.20 -8.39
CA VAL A 117 0.34 -3.39 -7.34
C VAL A 117 1.79 -3.81 -7.15
N VAL A 118 2.05 -5.10 -7.04
CA VAL A 118 3.41 -5.64 -6.91
C VAL A 118 4.25 -5.22 -8.12
N PHE A 119 3.68 -5.25 -9.32
CA PHE A 119 4.35 -4.76 -10.51
C PHE A 119 4.67 -3.26 -10.41
N PHE A 120 3.70 -2.42 -10.05
CA PHE A 120 3.93 -0.96 -9.93
C PHE A 120 4.92 -0.58 -8.83
N TRP A 121 4.96 -1.30 -7.72
CA TRP A 121 5.98 -1.12 -6.69
C TRP A 121 7.36 -1.55 -7.18
N GLY A 122 7.48 -2.72 -7.83
CA GLY A 122 8.76 -3.22 -8.32
C GLY A 122 9.34 -2.38 -9.47
N THR A 123 8.49 -1.80 -10.32
CA THR A 123 8.94 -0.98 -11.46
C THR A 123 8.95 0.52 -11.17
N GLU A 124 8.42 0.97 -10.04
CA GLU A 124 8.19 2.39 -9.72
C GLU A 124 7.49 3.14 -10.86
N SER A 125 6.51 2.49 -11.51
CA SER A 125 5.79 3.07 -12.65
C SER A 125 4.85 4.19 -12.24
N LEU A 126 4.41 4.17 -10.98
CA LEU A 126 3.54 5.14 -10.33
C LEU A 126 4.09 5.38 -8.91
N PRO A 127 3.98 6.59 -8.33
CA PRO A 127 4.44 6.82 -6.96
C PRO A 127 3.70 5.91 -5.97
N LEU A 128 4.36 5.52 -4.88
CA LEU A 128 3.81 4.56 -3.92
C LEU A 128 2.43 4.98 -3.40
N GLY A 129 2.26 6.25 -3.00
CA GLY A 129 0.98 6.75 -2.51
C GLY A 129 -0.12 6.80 -3.59
N ALA A 130 0.23 7.04 -4.85
CA ALA A 130 -0.73 7.01 -5.95
C ALA A 130 -1.13 5.57 -6.31
N THR A 131 -0.20 4.61 -6.20
CA THR A 131 -0.49 3.18 -6.34
C THR A 131 -1.46 2.73 -5.24
N ASP A 132 -1.23 3.18 -4.00
CA ASP A 132 -2.11 2.88 -2.88
C ASP A 132 -3.53 3.43 -3.09
N LEU A 133 -3.67 4.69 -3.51
CA LEU A 133 -4.99 5.25 -3.83
C LEU A 133 -5.69 4.50 -4.98
N LEU A 134 -4.93 4.08 -5.99
CA LEU A 134 -5.45 3.27 -7.09
C LEU A 134 -6.03 1.94 -6.58
N VAL A 135 -5.40 1.29 -5.61
CA VAL A 135 -5.94 0.06 -4.99
C VAL A 135 -7.29 0.31 -4.34
N ALA A 136 -7.41 1.36 -3.51
CA ALA A 136 -8.69 1.70 -2.89
C ALA A 136 -9.80 1.87 -3.92
N VAL A 137 -9.51 2.58 -5.01
CA VAL A 137 -10.46 2.80 -6.11
C VAL A 137 -10.82 1.49 -6.81
N LEU A 138 -9.84 0.65 -7.15
CA LEU A 138 -10.09 -0.63 -7.82
C LEU A 138 -10.89 -1.60 -6.93
N LEU A 139 -10.59 -1.68 -5.63
CA LEU A 139 -11.33 -2.52 -4.70
C LEU A 139 -12.82 -2.12 -4.62
N TYR A 140 -13.10 -0.82 -4.68
CA TYR A 140 -14.46 -0.30 -4.70
C TYR A 140 -15.14 -0.55 -6.05
N LEU A 141 -14.50 -0.18 -7.17
CA LEU A 141 -15.06 -0.31 -8.53
C LEU A 141 -15.37 -1.76 -8.90
N PHE A 142 -14.58 -2.72 -8.43
CA PHE A 142 -14.81 -4.15 -8.65
C PHE A 142 -15.68 -4.82 -7.58
N TYR A 143 -16.31 -4.05 -6.68
CA TYR A 143 -17.18 -4.54 -5.61
C TYR A 143 -16.52 -5.61 -4.72
N ILE A 144 -15.20 -5.55 -4.56
CA ILE A 144 -14.43 -6.55 -3.78
C ILE A 144 -14.63 -6.29 -2.28
N LEU A 145 -14.66 -5.02 -1.87
CA LEU A 145 -14.85 -4.59 -0.50
C LEU A 145 -15.75 -3.35 -0.47
N PRO A 146 -16.65 -3.22 0.52
CA PRO A 146 -17.42 -1.99 0.72
C PRO A 146 -16.51 -0.85 1.19
N VAL A 147 -16.85 0.40 0.85
CA VAL A 147 -16.05 1.61 1.16
C VAL A 147 -15.64 1.67 2.63
N ASN A 148 -16.57 1.35 3.55
CA ASN A 148 -16.28 1.39 4.98
C ASN A 148 -15.17 0.42 5.39
N GLU A 149 -15.10 -0.77 4.77
CA GLU A 149 -14.04 -1.74 5.04
C GLU A 149 -12.72 -1.34 4.37
N ILE A 150 -12.78 -0.72 3.19
CA ILE A 150 -11.60 -0.12 2.54
C ILE A 150 -11.03 0.96 3.46
N SER A 151 -11.82 1.95 3.88
CA SER A 151 -11.35 3.03 4.76
C SER A 151 -10.76 2.52 6.07
N LYS A 152 -11.35 1.51 6.70
CA LYS A 152 -10.79 0.86 7.90
C LYS A 152 -9.43 0.22 7.64
N ALA A 153 -9.19 -0.32 6.44
CA ALA A 153 -7.89 -0.89 6.08
C ALA A 153 -6.78 0.17 6.00
N TYR A 154 -7.11 1.40 5.60
CA TYR A 154 -6.19 2.53 5.49
C TYR A 154 -5.94 3.25 6.83
N MET A 155 -6.86 3.12 7.79
CA MET A 155 -6.84 3.85 9.06
C MET A 155 -6.60 2.92 10.27
N LYS A 156 -5.57 2.05 10.17
CA LYS A 156 -5.17 1.18 11.28
C LYS A 156 -4.37 1.93 12.34
N ASP A 157 -4.36 1.42 13.58
CA ASP A 157 -3.58 1.99 14.69
C ASP A 157 -2.09 2.19 14.34
N ALA A 158 -1.51 1.26 13.59
CA ALA A 158 -0.13 1.37 13.10
C ALA A 158 0.08 2.59 12.19
N VAL A 159 -0.92 2.98 11.39
CA VAL A 159 -0.84 4.15 10.51
C VAL A 159 -0.83 5.43 11.34
N PHE A 160 -1.70 5.51 12.35
CA PHE A 160 -1.70 6.63 13.31
C PHE A 160 -0.40 6.72 14.10
N PHE A 161 0.16 5.59 14.49
CA PHE A 161 1.45 5.52 15.17
C PHE A 161 2.58 6.08 14.29
N ILE A 162 2.67 5.65 13.03
CA ILE A 162 3.66 6.16 12.07
C ILE A 162 3.45 7.67 11.85
N PHE A 163 2.20 8.12 11.67
CA PHE A 163 1.89 9.54 11.55
C PHE A 163 2.38 10.34 12.77
N GLY A 164 2.16 9.83 13.98
CA GLY A 164 2.64 10.44 15.22
C GLY A 164 4.17 10.54 15.28
N ILE A 165 4.89 9.47 14.94
CA ILE A 165 6.36 9.49 14.90
C ILE A 165 6.87 10.49 13.86
N LEU A 166 6.27 10.53 12.67
CA LEU A 166 6.65 11.49 11.64
C LEU A 166 6.40 12.94 12.10
N ALA A 167 5.28 13.20 12.77
CA ALA A 167 4.99 14.52 13.34
C ALA A 167 6.03 14.94 14.39
N VAL A 168 6.42 14.02 15.29
CA VAL A 168 7.49 14.26 16.27
C VAL A 168 8.82 14.50 15.57
N ALA A 169 9.19 13.66 14.60
CA ALA A 169 10.43 13.80 13.84
C ALA A 169 10.53 15.17 13.13
N VAL A 170 9.43 15.64 12.53
CA VAL A 170 9.36 16.98 11.94
C VAL A 170 9.51 18.08 13.00
N GLY A 171 8.90 17.93 14.18
CA GLY A 171 9.08 18.86 15.30
C GLY A 171 10.52 18.93 15.80
N VAL A 172 11.18 17.78 15.94
CA VAL A 172 12.60 17.66 16.32
C VAL A 172 13.50 18.34 15.28
N ALA A 173 13.24 18.12 13.98
CA ALA A 173 14.00 18.73 12.90
C ALA A 173 13.82 20.27 12.85
N LYS A 174 12.58 20.76 13.04
CA LYS A 174 12.30 22.21 13.04
C LYS A 174 12.94 22.94 14.22
N THR A 175 13.03 22.30 15.39
CA THR A 175 13.69 22.89 16.57
C THR A 175 15.22 22.82 16.49
N GLY A 176 15.76 22.06 15.54
CA GLY A 176 17.21 21.81 15.43
C GLY A 176 17.75 20.97 16.58
N LEU A 177 16.87 20.27 17.32
CA LEU A 177 17.25 19.42 18.43
C LEU A 177 18.15 18.27 17.94
N ASP A 178 17.82 17.69 16.79
CA ASP A 178 18.63 16.72 16.06
C ASP A 178 20.06 17.22 15.80
N LYS A 179 20.22 18.45 15.30
CA LYS A 179 21.53 19.08 15.04
C LYS A 179 22.32 19.30 16.33
N ARG A 180 21.66 19.76 17.40
CA ARG A 180 22.31 19.97 18.71
C ARG A 180 22.82 18.66 19.30
N ILE A 181 21.97 17.63 19.30
CA ILE A 181 22.34 16.30 19.80
C ILE A 181 23.54 15.77 19.02
N GLY A 182 23.51 15.83 17.70
CA GLY A 182 24.61 15.29 16.92
C GLY A 182 25.90 16.11 16.96
N LEU A 183 25.84 17.45 17.16
CA LEU A 183 27.03 18.25 17.47
C LEU A 183 27.66 17.86 18.82
N ILE A 184 26.83 17.61 19.85
CA ILE A 184 27.31 17.12 21.16
C ILE A 184 27.99 15.77 21.00
N LEU A 185 27.36 14.83 20.29
CA LEU A 185 27.94 13.50 20.04
C LEU A 185 29.25 13.60 19.26
N LEU A 186 29.31 14.41 18.22
CA LEU A 186 30.49 14.60 17.38
C LEU A 186 31.65 15.23 18.15
N SER A 187 31.38 16.24 18.99
CA SER A 187 32.41 16.92 19.79
C SER A 187 33.19 16.00 20.74
N ARG A 188 32.63 14.82 21.06
CA ARG A 188 33.21 13.85 22.02
C ARG A 188 34.17 12.86 21.36
N ILE A 189 34.19 12.75 20.04
CA ILE A 189 34.95 11.72 19.32
C ILE A 189 36.24 12.30 18.79
N LYS A 190 37.37 11.71 19.21
CA LYS A 190 38.73 12.18 18.86
C LYS A 190 39.59 11.15 18.13
N SER A 191 39.06 9.95 17.84
CA SER A 191 39.82 8.90 17.15
C SER A 191 38.93 7.99 16.30
N ALA A 192 39.50 7.39 15.25
CA ALA A 192 38.81 6.45 14.37
C ALA A 192 38.28 5.20 15.10
N LYS A 193 38.97 4.74 16.17
CA LYS A 193 38.49 3.63 17.01
C LYS A 193 37.24 4.04 17.83
N ALA A 194 37.23 5.25 18.40
CA ALA A 194 36.07 5.76 19.12
C ALA A 194 34.88 6.03 18.17
N PHE A 195 35.17 6.45 16.93
CA PHE A 195 34.15 6.58 15.91
C PHE A 195 33.49 5.23 15.58
N ALA A 196 34.29 4.21 15.26
CA ALA A 196 33.75 2.91 14.87
C ALA A 196 33.01 2.19 16.02
N PHE A 197 33.57 2.20 17.23
CA PHE A 197 33.04 1.40 18.35
C PHE A 197 32.09 2.14 19.29
N PHE A 198 32.03 3.48 19.25
CA PHE A 198 31.13 4.26 20.10
C PHE A 198 30.15 5.12 19.29
N PHE A 199 30.61 5.81 18.24
CA PHE A 199 29.72 6.70 17.49
C PHE A 199 28.73 5.95 16.61
N LEU A 200 29.18 5.00 15.78
CA LEU A 200 28.29 4.27 14.89
C LEU A 200 27.17 3.52 15.64
N PRO A 201 27.41 2.84 16.78
CA PRO A 201 26.34 2.22 17.56
C PRO A 201 25.37 3.24 18.18
N VAL A 202 25.88 4.36 18.72
CA VAL A 202 25.04 5.41 19.31
C VAL A 202 24.23 6.14 18.24
N LEU A 203 24.82 6.36 17.06
CA LEU A 203 24.14 6.91 15.89
C LEU A 203 23.08 5.94 15.37
N ALA A 204 23.36 4.64 15.33
CA ALA A 204 22.38 3.62 14.92
C ALA A 204 21.17 3.57 15.87
N MET A 205 21.38 3.67 17.19
CA MET A 205 20.28 3.80 18.14
C MET A 205 19.51 5.11 17.95
N SER A 206 20.23 6.20 17.67
CA SER A 206 19.63 7.53 17.45
C SER A 206 18.86 7.60 16.12
N ALA A 207 19.24 6.80 15.12
CA ALA A 207 18.57 6.71 13.82
C ALA A 207 17.13 6.18 13.91
N ALA A 208 16.77 5.49 14.99
CA ALA A 208 15.38 5.10 15.25
C ALA A 208 14.46 6.31 15.57
N PHE A 209 15.04 7.46 15.92
CA PHE A 209 14.30 8.65 16.39
C PHE A 209 14.60 9.92 15.58
N LEU A 210 15.61 9.90 14.71
CA LEU A 210 16.05 11.04 13.92
C LEU A 210 15.74 10.83 12.44
N SER A 211 15.38 11.91 11.73
CA SER A 211 15.14 11.86 10.29
C SER A 211 16.43 11.56 9.52
N GLU A 212 16.30 10.92 8.35
CA GLU A 212 17.44 10.60 7.47
C GLU A 212 18.28 11.85 7.11
N HIS A 213 17.62 12.99 6.89
CA HIS A 213 18.28 14.25 6.56
C HIS A 213 19.17 14.74 7.71
N ALA A 214 18.73 14.52 8.96
CA ALA A 214 19.51 14.83 10.14
C ALA A 214 20.73 13.91 10.27
N LEU A 215 20.54 12.60 10.06
CA LEU A 215 21.63 11.62 10.12
C LEU A 215 22.72 11.92 9.08
N VAL A 216 22.32 12.26 7.85
CA VAL A 216 23.26 12.67 6.79
C VAL A 216 24.01 13.95 7.18
N ALA A 217 23.30 14.97 7.69
CA ALA A 217 23.94 16.20 8.16
C ALA A 217 24.95 15.97 9.30
N LEU A 218 24.74 14.94 10.14
CA LEU A 218 25.67 14.55 11.20
C LEU A 218 26.87 13.75 10.70
N LEU A 219 26.71 12.98 9.62
CA LEU A 219 27.77 12.18 9.02
C LEU A 219 28.69 13.01 8.10
N ILE A 220 28.18 14.06 7.45
CA ILE A 220 28.97 14.89 6.52
C ILE A 220 30.26 15.43 7.14
N PRO A 221 30.26 16.08 8.32
CA PRO A 221 31.49 16.60 8.92
C PRO A 221 32.49 15.51 9.33
N VAL A 222 32.00 14.29 9.57
CA VAL A 222 32.86 13.15 9.90
C VAL A 222 33.48 12.53 8.67
N LEU A 223 32.73 12.47 7.57
CA LEU A 223 33.20 11.86 6.31
C LEU A 223 34.12 12.79 5.52
N MET A 224 33.99 14.11 5.69
CA MET A 224 34.83 15.12 5.02
C MET A 224 35.99 15.61 5.88
N GLY A 225 36.05 15.23 7.16
CA GLY A 225 37.07 15.65 8.14
C GLY A 225 38.21 14.65 8.31
#